data_AF-E2AN89-F1
#
_entry.id   AF-E2AN89-F1
#
_cell.length_a   1.000
_cell.length_b   1.000
_cell.length_c   1.000
_cell.angle_alpha   90.00
_cell.angle_beta   90.00
_cell.angle_gamma   90.00
#
_symmetry.space_group_name_H-M   'P 1'
#
loop_
_entity.id
_entity.type
_entity.pdbx_description
1 polymer ?
#
loop_
_entity_poly.entity_id
_entity_poly.type
_entity_poly.pdbx_seq_one_letter_code
_entity_poly.pdbx_strand_id
1 'polypeptide(L)'
;MKRIKIVPDRPNRQFETWLEEWRDHAMLRNSELCGQFTKALDSLKRYPLPLESGKECIILQHFGTKLCSMLDKKLEEQRRHESVKTIVDADCITASRKQLLDDKVVETQEKTARVRQARNTKQSAPKKLANIDEIASKENGRQIYLESNAFDIILLVDTQETCGGKTKPQHDATLMELTQFGVLFEVRRLKIGDFMWIARCRKTQDELVIPYIIERKRMDDLSASITDGRFHEQKFRLKQSKIENLMYIVENIDKNSRFSIPLPSLLQASVNCLIQDGFTVKYTRNHKDSMSYLSCVTKTLIKIYKDKKLVGCKKERLLQTNNLDSTIRLMEFKEFNKASSKQRKFKVSEMFIRQLLQLKGMSVDRATAIVERYPSPQILIIALENSVNGEQLLANIQVGDKKRQLGSSISKTVYQLYTTNELS
;
A
#
# COMPACT_ATOMS: atom_id res chain seq x y z
N MET A 1 -3.27 -4.95 21.90
CA MET A 1 -2.38 -3.89 22.45
C MET A 1 -2.75 -2.56 21.81
N LYS A 2 -3.11 -1.53 22.59
CA LYS A 2 -3.21 -0.16 22.08
C LYS A 2 -1.78 0.32 21.81
N ARG A 3 -1.43 0.63 20.56
CA ARG A 3 -0.15 1.29 20.23
C ARG A 3 -0.18 2.69 20.84
N ILE A 4 0.60 2.89 21.90
CA ILE A 4 0.96 4.23 22.37
C ILE A 4 2.03 4.73 21.41
N LYS A 5 1.71 5.73 20.58
CA LYS A 5 2.71 6.47 19.81
C LYS A 5 3.32 7.50 20.75
N ILE A 6 4.55 7.27 21.17
CA ILE A 6 5.38 8.33 21.75
C ILE A 6 5.84 9.18 20.56
N VAL A 7 5.28 10.37 20.41
CA VAL A 7 5.73 11.35 19.42
C VAL A 7 6.76 12.23 20.13
N PRO A 8 8.05 12.21 19.73
CA PRO A 8 9.05 13.11 20.29
C PRO A 8 8.69 14.55 19.93
N ASP A 9 8.77 15.46 20.92
CA ASP A 9 8.32 16.87 20.82
C ASP A 9 9.08 17.68 19.75
N ARG A 10 10.24 17.20 19.29
CA ARG A 10 11.01 17.74 18.15
C ARG A 10 11.85 16.65 17.47
N PRO A 11 11.32 15.97 16.43
CA PRO A 11 12.01 14.83 15.83
C PRO A 11 13.28 15.21 15.05
N ASN A 12 13.42 16.48 14.62
CA ASN A 12 14.49 16.95 13.73
C ASN A 12 15.35 18.07 14.34
N ARG A 13 15.58 18.03 15.67
CA ARG A 13 16.24 19.11 16.42
C ARG A 13 17.60 19.53 15.83
N GLN A 14 18.42 18.59 15.37
CA GLN A 14 19.76 18.90 14.85
C GLN A 14 19.70 19.72 13.55
N PHE A 15 18.82 19.36 12.63
CA PHE A 15 18.62 20.10 11.38
C PHE A 15 17.96 21.46 11.62
N GLU A 16 17.06 21.57 12.60
CA GLU A 16 16.48 22.85 13.01
C GLU A 16 17.54 23.83 13.49
N THR A 17 18.44 23.40 14.39
CA THR A 17 19.52 24.26 14.91
C THR A 17 20.45 24.75 13.80
N TRP A 18 20.82 23.88 12.85
CA TRP A 18 21.71 24.29 11.78
C TRP A 18 21.07 25.24 10.77
N LEU A 19 19.77 25.08 10.49
CA LEU A 19 19.02 26.00 9.65
C LEU A 19 18.81 27.35 10.34
N GLU A 20 18.62 27.37 11.66
CA GLU A 20 18.57 28.60 12.46
C GLU A 20 19.92 29.34 12.43
N GLU A 21 21.03 28.64 12.65
CA GLU A 21 22.38 29.22 12.55
C GLU A 21 22.68 29.79 11.15
N TRP A 22 22.34 29.05 10.09
CA TRP A 22 22.56 29.50 8.72
C TRP A 22 21.65 30.67 8.32
N ARG A 23 20.42 30.71 8.84
CA ARG A 23 19.54 31.86 8.70
C ARG A 23 20.15 33.09 9.38
N ASP A 24 20.60 32.97 10.62
CA ASP A 24 21.11 34.09 11.40
C ASP A 24 22.42 34.64 10.79
N HIS A 25 23.29 33.76 10.29
CA HIS A 25 24.47 34.16 9.51
C HIS A 25 24.13 34.84 8.17
N ALA A 26 23.09 34.38 7.47
CA ALA A 26 22.64 35.01 6.24
C ALA A 26 21.99 36.38 6.49
N MET A 27 21.34 36.55 7.65
CA MET A 27 20.73 37.80 8.11
C MET A 27 21.81 38.85 8.42
N LEU A 28 22.87 38.48 9.13
CA LEU A 28 24.03 39.35 9.41
C LEU A 28 24.75 39.82 8.14
N ARG A 29 24.66 39.05 7.05
CA ARG A 29 25.29 39.37 5.76
C ARG A 29 24.34 40.01 4.75
N ASN A 30 23.10 40.36 5.15
CA ASN A 30 22.04 40.88 4.27
C ASN A 30 21.88 40.07 2.97
N SER A 31 21.96 38.73 3.07
CA SER A 31 21.88 37.84 1.92
C SER A 31 20.44 37.39 1.64
N GLU A 32 20.07 37.31 0.36
CA GLU A 32 18.77 36.79 -0.09
C GLU A 32 18.49 35.33 0.36
N LEU A 33 19.54 34.60 0.75
CA LEU A 33 19.44 33.24 1.28
C LEU A 33 18.70 33.15 2.62
N CYS A 34 18.59 34.26 3.37
CA CYS A 34 17.84 34.32 4.63
C CYS A 34 16.37 33.90 4.44
N GLY A 35 15.75 34.33 3.35
CA GLY A 35 14.37 33.95 3.02
C GLY A 35 14.23 32.47 2.66
N GLN A 36 15.27 31.86 2.09
CA GLN A 36 15.28 30.44 1.74
C GLN A 36 15.42 29.55 2.98
N PHE A 37 16.30 29.89 3.91
CA PHE A 37 16.46 29.15 5.17
C PHE A 37 15.24 29.27 6.09
N THR A 38 14.58 30.44 6.12
CA THR A 38 13.35 30.63 6.91
C THR A 38 12.21 29.73 6.41
N LYS A 39 12.01 29.67 5.08
CA LYS A 39 10.99 28.79 4.47
C LYS A 39 11.32 27.31 4.64
N ALA A 40 12.59 26.93 4.58
CA ALA A 40 13.03 25.56 4.84
C ALA A 40 12.84 25.16 6.31
N LEU A 41 13.13 26.05 7.26
CA LEU A 41 12.93 25.83 8.69
C LEU A 41 11.44 25.63 9.05
N ASP A 42 10.55 26.45 8.47
CA ASP A 42 9.09 26.31 8.67
C ASP A 42 8.56 24.98 8.11
N SER A 43 9.11 24.52 6.99
CA SER A 43 8.78 23.24 6.37
C SER A 43 9.23 22.06 7.23
N LEU A 44 10.43 22.15 7.82
CA LEU A 44 11.00 21.14 8.71
C LEU A 44 10.26 21.05 10.06
N LYS A 45 9.88 22.18 10.66
CA LYS A 45 9.12 22.21 11.93
C LYS A 45 7.73 21.59 11.82
N ARG A 46 7.15 21.55 10.62
CA ARG A 46 5.84 20.91 10.35
C ARG A 46 5.95 19.41 10.06
N TYR A 47 7.17 18.88 9.94
CA TYR A 47 7.39 17.48 9.59
C TYR A 47 7.49 16.60 10.84
N PRO A 48 6.59 15.61 11.03
CA PRO A 48 6.44 14.90 12.30
C PRO A 48 7.35 13.66 12.45
N LEU A 49 8.21 13.35 11.48
CA LEU A 49 9.09 12.17 11.50
C LEU A 49 10.57 12.59 11.55
N PRO A 50 11.43 11.81 12.22
CA PRO A 50 12.87 12.06 12.20
C PRO A 50 13.44 11.79 10.80
N LEU A 51 14.39 12.63 10.40
CA LEU A 51 15.15 12.53 9.15
C LEU A 51 16.61 12.21 9.52
N GLU A 52 17.20 11.20 8.88
CA GLU A 52 18.53 10.68 9.23
C GLU A 52 19.64 11.23 8.31
N SER A 53 19.26 11.88 7.21
CA SER A 53 20.17 12.48 6.23
C SER A 53 19.61 13.75 5.59
N GLY A 54 20.51 14.62 5.12
CA GLY A 54 20.17 15.79 4.33
C GLY A 54 19.49 15.43 3.01
N LYS A 55 19.81 14.28 2.41
CA LYS A 55 19.10 13.71 1.24
C LYS A 55 17.64 13.43 1.52
N GLU A 56 17.29 12.96 2.71
CA GLU A 56 15.89 12.74 3.09
C GLU A 56 15.13 14.06 3.23
N CYS A 57 15.79 15.19 3.51
CA CYS A 57 15.10 16.47 3.56
C CYS A 57 14.53 16.92 2.20
N ILE A 58 14.87 16.26 1.07
CA ILE A 58 14.34 16.59 -0.25
C ILE A 58 12.82 16.40 -0.38
N ILE A 59 12.22 15.58 0.49
CA ILE A 59 10.75 15.42 0.54
C ILE A 59 10.03 16.65 1.11
N LEU A 60 10.75 17.57 1.74
CA LEU A 60 10.21 18.78 2.32
C LEU A 60 10.20 19.94 1.32
N GLN A 61 9.17 20.78 1.39
CA GLN A 61 9.11 21.99 0.56
C GLN A 61 10.29 22.92 0.89
N HIS A 62 10.85 23.55 -0.14
CA HIS A 62 11.98 24.49 -0.05
C HIS A 62 13.35 23.86 0.28
N PHE A 63 13.47 22.54 0.20
CA PHE A 63 14.77 21.86 0.22
C PHE A 63 15.22 21.52 -1.20
N GLY A 64 16.26 22.22 -1.67
CA GLY A 64 16.94 21.92 -2.94
C GLY A 64 18.15 21.02 -2.74
N THR A 65 18.66 20.44 -3.83
CA THR A 65 19.83 19.54 -3.82
C THR A 65 21.07 20.15 -3.14
N LYS A 66 21.27 21.47 -3.27
CA LYS A 66 22.35 22.20 -2.58
C LYS A 66 22.17 22.24 -1.07
N LEU A 67 20.96 22.51 -0.58
CA LEU A 67 20.66 22.56 0.86
C LEU A 67 20.79 21.17 1.50
N CYS A 68 20.29 20.14 0.81
CA CYS A 68 20.44 18.74 1.21
C CYS A 68 21.92 18.34 1.31
N SER A 69 22.73 18.71 0.31
CA SER A 69 24.18 18.44 0.33
C SER A 69 24.91 19.20 1.44
N MET A 70 24.49 20.41 1.78
CA MET A 70 25.06 21.17 2.91
C MET A 70 24.74 20.50 4.26
N LEU A 71 23.52 19.96 4.42
CA LEU A 71 23.11 19.23 5.62
C LEU A 71 23.86 17.90 5.77
N ASP A 72 24.02 17.14 4.67
CA ASP A 72 24.83 15.92 4.67
C ASP A 72 26.29 16.20 5.04
N LYS A 73 26.87 17.29 4.50
CA LYS A 73 28.24 17.69 4.83
C LYS A 73 28.38 18.05 6.32
N LYS A 74 27.42 18.79 6.89
CA LYS A 74 27.42 19.16 8.31
C LYS A 74 27.19 17.95 9.23
N LEU A 75 26.40 16.96 8.80
CA LEU A 75 26.27 15.66 9.46
C LEU A 75 27.60 14.90 9.50
N GLU A 76 28.33 14.84 8.39
CA GLU A 76 29.64 14.18 8.33
C GLU A 76 30.67 14.87 9.23
N GLU A 77 30.66 16.21 9.26
CA GLU A 77 31.52 16.99 10.16
C GLU A 77 31.22 16.69 11.63
N GLN A 78 29.94 16.62 12.02
CA GLN A 78 29.54 16.26 13.38
C GLN A 78 29.91 14.82 13.76
N ARG A 79 29.71 13.85 12.86
CA ARG A 79 30.12 12.45 13.07
C ARG A 79 31.64 12.32 13.24
N ARG A 80 32.43 13.13 12.51
CA ARG A 80 33.89 13.21 12.67
C ARG A 80 34.29 13.85 14.00
N HIS A 81 33.58 14.87 14.47
CA HIS A 81 33.86 15.49 15.77
C HIS A 81 33.45 14.61 16.96
N GLU A 82 32.38 13.82 16.85
CA GLU A 82 31.98 12.84 17.88
C GLU A 82 32.95 11.65 17.96
N SER A 83 33.47 11.17 16.83
CA SER A 83 34.49 10.12 16.80
C SER A 83 35.85 10.59 17.35
N VAL A 84 36.19 11.87 17.21
CA VAL A 84 37.38 12.45 17.86
C VAL A 84 37.16 12.63 19.37
N LYS A 85 36.00 13.09 19.83
CA LYS A 85 35.67 13.21 21.27
C LYS A 85 35.72 11.86 22.00
N THR A 86 35.26 10.79 21.36
CA THR A 86 35.26 9.44 21.92
C THR A 86 36.68 8.85 22.05
N ILE A 87 37.65 9.36 21.28
CA ILE A 87 39.07 8.96 21.37
C ILE A 87 39.79 9.72 22.50
N VAL A 88 39.41 10.97 22.79
CA VAL A 88 40.03 11.74 23.89
C VAL A 88 39.61 11.23 25.28
N ASP A 89 38.40 10.69 25.42
CA ASP A 89 37.92 10.08 26.68
C ASP A 89 38.47 8.66 26.92
N ALA A 90 39.02 8.00 25.89
CA ALA A 90 39.59 6.66 26.00
C ALA A 90 41.05 6.64 26.49
N ASP A 91 41.79 7.75 26.30
CA ASP A 91 43.20 7.87 26.71
C ASP A 91 43.39 8.29 28.19
N CYS A 92 42.31 8.48 28.96
CA CYS A 92 42.39 8.88 30.38
C CYS A 92 42.04 7.77 31.40
N ILE A 93 41.72 6.53 30.98
CA ILE A 93 41.31 5.43 31.90
C ILE A 93 42.24 4.19 31.82
N THR A 94 43.41 4.30 31.19
CA THR A 94 44.42 3.21 31.15
C THR A 94 45.48 3.32 32.25
N ALA A 95 45.13 3.89 33.41
CA ALA A 95 46.00 3.95 34.57
C ALA A 95 45.27 3.73 35.91
N SER A 96 44.28 2.83 36.00
CA SER A 96 43.80 2.30 37.30
C SER A 96 42.87 1.09 37.13
N ARG A 97 43.38 -0.03 36.61
CA ARG A 97 42.76 -1.34 36.89
C ARG A 97 43.68 -2.54 36.62
N LYS A 98 44.83 -2.56 37.31
CA LYS A 98 45.44 -3.81 37.75
C LYS A 98 45.10 -3.95 39.23
N GLN A 99 44.01 -4.65 39.55
CA GLN A 99 43.91 -5.55 40.70
C GLN A 99 42.50 -6.12 40.82
N LEU A 100 42.47 -7.43 41.09
CA LEU A 100 41.39 -8.25 41.68
C LEU A 100 40.41 -8.91 40.71
N LEU A 101 40.85 -10.07 40.22
CA LEU A 101 40.06 -11.29 40.14
C LEU A 101 39.71 -11.75 41.58
N ASP A 102 38.45 -12.09 41.84
CA ASP A 102 38.03 -13.44 42.26
C ASP A 102 36.52 -13.52 42.59
N ASP A 103 35.87 -14.50 41.95
CA ASP A 103 34.93 -15.49 42.50
C ASP A 103 33.59 -15.15 43.22
N LYS A 104 32.59 -15.97 42.81
CA LYS A 104 31.41 -16.53 43.54
C LYS A 104 30.13 -15.66 43.67
N VAL A 105 28.97 -16.07 43.13
CA VAL A 105 28.04 -17.21 43.40
C VAL A 105 27.04 -16.93 44.54
N VAL A 106 25.76 -16.80 44.13
CA VAL A 106 24.47 -17.23 44.77
C VAL A 106 23.95 -16.60 46.08
N GLU A 107 22.61 -16.51 46.13
CA GLU A 107 21.65 -16.47 47.26
C GLU A 107 21.12 -15.10 47.76
N THR A 108 19.87 -14.69 47.47
CA THR A 108 18.49 -15.02 47.97
C THR A 108 18.08 -14.32 49.29
N GLN A 109 16.85 -13.77 49.29
CA GLN A 109 15.96 -13.42 50.44
C GLN A 109 16.37 -12.17 51.26
N GLU A 110 15.50 -11.32 51.83
CA GLU A 110 14.06 -11.29 52.07
C GLU A 110 13.66 -9.87 52.57
N LYS A 111 12.37 -9.46 52.36
CA LYS A 111 11.47 -8.67 53.26
C LYS A 111 11.94 -7.28 53.77
N THR A 112 11.15 -6.20 53.90
CA THR A 112 9.77 -5.92 54.39
C THR A 112 9.62 -4.37 54.29
N ALA A 113 8.58 -3.73 53.74
CA ALA A 113 7.18 -3.55 54.16
C ALA A 113 6.84 -2.14 54.74
N ARG A 114 5.78 -1.52 54.15
CA ARG A 114 4.83 -0.48 54.66
C ARG A 114 5.34 0.97 54.75
N VAL A 115 4.59 2.02 54.34
CA VAL A 115 3.27 2.53 54.81
C VAL A 115 2.63 3.42 53.69
N ARG A 116 1.45 3.10 53.12
CA ARG A 116 0.08 3.72 53.27
C ARG A 116 0.03 5.27 53.30
N GLN A 117 -0.73 5.98 52.45
CA GLN A 117 -2.19 6.25 52.47
C GLN A 117 -2.56 6.94 51.12
N ALA A 118 -3.63 6.70 50.35
CA ALA A 118 -5.08 6.47 50.54
C ALA A 118 -5.94 7.71 50.17
N ARG A 119 -6.74 7.62 49.08
CA ARG A 119 -8.15 8.06 48.90
C ARG A 119 -8.51 8.13 47.39
N ASN A 120 -9.31 7.18 46.87
CA ASN A 120 -10.79 7.22 46.69
C ASN A 120 -11.21 8.02 45.43
N THR A 121 -12.11 7.62 44.53
CA THR A 121 -13.05 6.49 44.37
C THR A 121 -13.68 6.65 42.97
N LYS A 122 -13.96 5.55 42.24
CA LYS A 122 -15.30 5.17 41.74
C LYS A 122 -15.23 4.03 40.72
N GLN A 123 -16.03 3.02 41.03
CA GLN A 123 -16.29 1.78 40.30
C GLN A 123 -17.06 2.04 38.99
N SER A 124 -16.76 1.28 37.94
CA SER A 124 -17.75 0.38 37.30
C SER A 124 -17.14 -0.39 36.13
N ALA A 125 -17.35 -1.69 36.14
CA ALA A 125 -17.34 -2.58 34.99
C ALA A 125 -18.50 -3.56 35.20
N PRO A 126 -18.97 -4.35 34.21
CA PRO A 126 -18.87 -4.21 32.74
C PRO A 126 -20.26 -4.29 32.07
N LYS A 127 -20.44 -3.72 30.87
CA LYS A 127 -21.60 -4.05 30.02
C LYS A 127 -21.18 -4.96 28.87
N LYS A 128 -21.54 -6.25 28.99
CA LYS A 128 -21.70 -7.21 27.89
C LYS A 128 -22.84 -6.73 26.98
N LEU A 129 -22.57 -6.62 25.69
CA LEU A 129 -23.52 -6.66 24.58
C LEU A 129 -22.71 -7.13 23.36
N ALA A 130 -23.11 -8.06 22.51
CA ALA A 130 -24.13 -9.08 22.48
C ALA A 130 -23.74 -9.99 21.29
N ASN A 131 -24.21 -11.24 21.29
CA ASN A 131 -24.05 -12.26 20.26
C ASN A 131 -23.97 -11.73 18.81
N ILE A 132 -22.79 -11.87 18.18
CA ILE A 132 -22.65 -11.74 16.72
C ILE A 132 -23.09 -13.05 16.02
N ASP A 133 -23.18 -14.16 16.77
CA ASP A 133 -23.58 -15.47 16.25
C ASP A 133 -25.08 -15.59 15.92
N GLU A 134 -25.93 -14.68 16.38
CA GLU A 134 -27.38 -14.73 16.08
C GLU A 134 -27.77 -14.15 14.72
N ILE A 135 -26.88 -13.36 14.08
CA ILE A 135 -27.10 -12.84 12.72
C ILE A 135 -26.77 -13.90 11.65
N ALA A 136 -26.24 -15.06 12.05
CA ALA A 136 -25.91 -16.18 11.16
C ALA A 136 -27.13 -16.94 10.61
N SER A 137 -28.35 -16.65 11.08
CA SER A 137 -29.54 -17.50 10.86
C SER A 137 -30.41 -17.13 9.65
N LYS A 138 -30.01 -16.20 8.78
CA LYS A 138 -30.85 -15.73 7.65
C LYS A 138 -30.23 -15.72 6.25
N GLU A 139 -29.26 -16.59 5.97
CA GLU A 139 -28.88 -16.86 4.57
C GLU A 139 -28.71 -18.36 4.33
N ASN A 140 -29.58 -18.90 3.47
CA ASN A 140 -29.72 -20.31 3.11
C ASN A 140 -28.55 -20.86 2.24
N GLY A 141 -27.33 -20.35 2.43
CA GLY A 141 -26.16 -20.77 1.67
C GLY A 141 -25.49 -21.98 2.32
N ARG A 142 -25.18 -23.01 1.52
CA ARG A 142 -24.30 -24.11 1.93
C ARG A 142 -22.97 -23.53 2.38
N GLN A 143 -22.63 -23.66 3.66
CA GLN A 143 -21.34 -23.24 4.17
C GLN A 143 -20.30 -24.34 3.95
N ILE A 144 -19.16 -23.97 3.36
CA ILE A 144 -18.07 -24.90 3.05
C ILE A 144 -17.16 -25.05 4.27
N TYR A 145 -16.84 -26.29 4.63
CA TYR A 145 -15.90 -26.64 5.69
C TYR A 145 -14.89 -27.64 5.16
N LEU A 146 -13.60 -27.31 5.27
CA LEU A 146 -12.50 -28.19 4.95
C LEU A 146 -11.78 -28.56 6.24
N GLU A 147 -11.89 -29.82 6.65
CA GLU A 147 -11.15 -30.33 7.79
C GLU A 147 -9.65 -30.38 7.51
N SER A 148 -8.86 -30.34 8.59
CA SER A 148 -7.42 -30.51 8.53
C SER A 148 -7.04 -31.78 7.74
N ASN A 149 -6.04 -31.67 6.88
CA ASN A 149 -5.56 -32.74 5.99
C ASN A 149 -6.60 -33.33 5.00
N ALA A 150 -7.79 -32.72 4.85
CA ALA A 150 -8.85 -33.21 3.95
C ALA A 150 -8.88 -32.50 2.57
N PHE A 151 -7.89 -31.66 2.29
CA PHE A 151 -7.81 -30.84 1.07
C PHE A 151 -6.38 -30.78 0.53
N ASP A 152 -6.26 -30.38 -0.73
CA ASP A 152 -4.99 -30.15 -1.40
C ASP A 152 -4.84 -28.67 -1.74
N ILE A 153 -3.62 -28.13 -1.56
CA ILE A 153 -3.27 -26.78 -2.00
C ILE A 153 -2.80 -26.87 -3.45
N ILE A 154 -3.51 -26.19 -4.35
CA ILE A 154 -3.27 -26.24 -5.79
C ILE A 154 -2.93 -24.83 -6.28
N LEU A 155 -1.82 -24.71 -6.99
CA LEU A 155 -1.45 -23.48 -7.71
C LEU A 155 -2.34 -23.31 -8.94
N LEU A 156 -3.00 -22.17 -9.07
CA LEU A 156 -3.70 -21.79 -10.29
C LEU A 156 -2.81 -20.87 -11.13
N VAL A 157 -2.66 -21.21 -12.40
CA VAL A 157 -1.91 -20.46 -13.42
C VAL A 157 -2.92 -19.84 -14.38
N ASP A 158 -2.85 -18.53 -14.61
CA ASP A 158 -3.72 -17.90 -15.62
C ASP A 158 -3.39 -18.42 -17.03
N THR A 159 -4.41 -18.60 -17.85
CA THR A 159 -4.24 -18.97 -19.26
C THR A 159 -3.31 -18.05 -20.06
N GLN A 160 -3.17 -16.77 -19.68
CA GLN A 160 -2.27 -15.84 -20.36
C GLN A 160 -0.79 -16.02 -19.98
N GLU A 161 -0.48 -16.74 -18.90
CA GLU A 161 0.89 -17.10 -18.52
C GLU A 161 1.39 -18.37 -19.23
N THR A 162 0.51 -19.01 -20.00
CA THR A 162 0.87 -20.13 -20.88
C THR A 162 0.88 -19.64 -22.32
N CYS A 163 1.70 -20.26 -23.17
CA CYS A 163 1.77 -20.00 -24.59
C CYS A 163 0.39 -20.31 -25.20
N GLY A 164 -0.45 -19.28 -25.34
CA GLY A 164 -1.89 -19.40 -25.50
C GLY A 164 -2.32 -20.43 -26.54
N GLY A 165 -2.91 -21.54 -26.08
CA GLY A 165 -3.76 -22.51 -26.79
C GLY A 165 -3.21 -23.24 -28.03
N LYS A 166 -2.22 -22.67 -28.74
CA LYS A 166 -1.68 -23.20 -30.01
C LYS A 166 -0.46 -24.08 -29.79
N THR A 167 0.18 -23.95 -28.64
CA THR A 167 1.38 -24.71 -28.27
C THR A 167 0.97 -25.95 -27.50
N LYS A 168 1.53 -27.11 -27.85
CA LYS A 168 1.27 -28.34 -27.07
C LYS A 168 1.76 -28.11 -25.63
N PRO A 169 1.04 -28.59 -24.59
CA PRO A 169 1.41 -28.39 -23.18
C PRO A 169 2.85 -28.79 -22.84
N GLN A 170 3.37 -29.81 -23.51
CA GLN A 170 4.74 -30.31 -23.38
C GLN A 170 5.84 -29.33 -23.85
N HIS A 171 5.48 -28.25 -24.53
CA HIS A 171 6.40 -27.21 -25.01
C HIS A 171 6.18 -25.86 -24.32
N ASP A 172 5.27 -25.82 -23.34
CA ASP A 172 5.04 -24.63 -22.54
C ASP A 172 6.05 -24.55 -21.41
N ALA A 173 6.87 -23.50 -21.40
CA ALA A 173 7.94 -23.33 -20.43
C ALA A 173 7.42 -23.29 -18.98
N THR A 174 6.31 -22.58 -18.75
CA THR A 174 5.67 -22.46 -17.43
C THR A 174 5.27 -23.85 -16.92
N LEU A 175 4.58 -24.64 -17.75
CA LEU A 175 4.11 -25.97 -17.36
C LEU A 175 5.25 -26.95 -17.14
N MET A 176 6.27 -26.93 -18.01
CA MET A 176 7.44 -27.80 -17.90
C MET A 176 8.21 -27.54 -16.60
N GLU A 177 8.50 -26.26 -16.30
CA GLU A 177 9.25 -25.89 -15.11
C GLU A 177 8.49 -26.21 -13.82
N LEU A 178 7.20 -25.87 -13.74
CA LEU A 178 6.39 -26.19 -12.57
C LEU A 178 6.27 -27.70 -12.34
N THR A 179 6.14 -28.50 -13.42
CA THR A 179 6.14 -29.96 -13.35
C THR A 179 7.48 -30.48 -12.86
N GLN A 180 8.59 -29.97 -13.39
CA GLN A 180 9.94 -30.34 -12.94
C GLN A 180 10.16 -30.02 -11.46
N PHE A 181 9.57 -28.94 -10.95
CA PHE A 181 9.64 -28.56 -9.54
C PHE A 181 8.67 -29.34 -8.63
N GLY A 182 7.87 -30.26 -9.18
CA GLY A 182 6.92 -31.10 -8.45
C GLY A 182 5.76 -30.31 -7.84
N VAL A 183 5.31 -29.25 -8.53
CA VAL A 183 4.19 -28.42 -8.06
C VAL A 183 2.88 -29.01 -8.56
N LEU A 184 1.89 -29.14 -7.68
CA LEU A 184 0.52 -29.43 -8.10
C LEU A 184 -0.15 -28.14 -8.57
N PHE A 185 -0.50 -28.06 -9.85
CA PHE A 185 -1.07 -26.85 -10.44
C PHE A 185 -2.17 -27.14 -11.46
N GLU A 186 -2.97 -26.13 -11.76
CA GLU A 186 -3.98 -26.12 -12.82
C GLU A 186 -3.95 -24.83 -13.62
N VAL A 187 -4.16 -24.94 -14.92
CA VAL A 187 -4.31 -23.76 -15.80
C VAL A 187 -5.79 -23.39 -15.87
N ARG A 188 -6.12 -22.15 -15.48
CA ARG A 188 -7.50 -21.65 -15.45
C ARG A 188 -7.54 -20.21 -15.94
N ARG A 189 -8.70 -19.72 -16.37
CA ARG A 189 -8.88 -18.29 -16.64
C ARG A 189 -9.18 -17.56 -15.33
N LEU A 190 -8.19 -16.82 -14.84
CA LEU A 190 -8.33 -15.91 -13.72
C LEU A 190 -8.85 -14.56 -14.25
N LYS A 191 -9.81 -13.96 -13.54
CA LYS A 191 -10.24 -12.59 -13.85
C LYS A 191 -9.23 -11.55 -13.38
N ILE A 192 -8.39 -11.89 -12.42
CA ILE A 192 -7.37 -11.02 -11.83
C ILE A 192 -6.20 -11.85 -11.31
N GLY A 193 -4.99 -11.28 -11.42
CA GLY A 193 -3.73 -11.95 -11.08
C GLY A 193 -3.36 -13.02 -12.11
N ASP A 194 -2.08 -13.38 -12.07
CA ASP A 194 -1.48 -14.34 -12.99
C ASP A 194 -1.30 -15.70 -12.30
N PHE A 195 -1.07 -15.68 -10.99
CA PHE A 195 -1.00 -16.88 -10.17
C PHE A 195 -1.72 -16.69 -8.83
N MET A 196 -2.38 -17.74 -8.35
CA MET A 196 -2.98 -17.77 -7.01
C MET A 196 -3.09 -19.21 -6.51
N TRP A 197 -3.51 -19.41 -5.26
CA TRP A 197 -3.69 -20.75 -4.71
C TRP A 197 -5.11 -20.99 -4.23
N ILE A 198 -5.57 -22.22 -4.36
CA ILE A 198 -6.82 -22.70 -3.76
C ILE A 198 -6.54 -23.90 -2.87
N ALA A 199 -7.34 -24.05 -1.83
CA ALA A 199 -7.55 -25.30 -1.12
C ALA A 199 -8.76 -26.01 -1.73
N ARG A 200 -8.57 -27.22 -2.27
CA ARG A 200 -9.66 -28.04 -2.79
C ARG A 200 -9.94 -29.24 -1.91
N CYS A 201 -11.19 -29.41 -1.49
CA CYS A 201 -11.62 -30.61 -0.76
C CYS A 201 -11.43 -31.87 -1.62
N ARG A 202 -10.81 -32.92 -1.07
CA ARG A 202 -10.67 -34.19 -1.79
C ARG A 202 -12.00 -34.88 -2.06
N LYS A 203 -12.98 -34.74 -1.15
CA LYS A 203 -14.29 -35.41 -1.23
C LYS A 203 -15.31 -34.61 -2.03
N THR A 204 -15.52 -33.34 -1.68
CA THR A 204 -16.59 -32.53 -2.27
C THR A 204 -16.15 -31.72 -3.47
N GLN A 205 -14.83 -31.60 -3.71
CA GLN A 205 -14.24 -30.70 -4.69
C GLN A 205 -14.57 -29.20 -4.45
N ASP A 206 -15.05 -28.85 -3.25
CA ASP A 206 -15.25 -27.46 -2.85
C ASP A 206 -13.91 -26.71 -2.79
N GLU A 207 -13.89 -25.46 -3.27
CA GLU A 207 -12.66 -24.67 -3.49
C GLU A 207 -12.68 -23.35 -2.70
N LEU A 208 -11.69 -23.18 -1.82
CA LEU A 208 -11.46 -21.95 -1.06
C LEU A 208 -10.15 -21.29 -1.50
N VAL A 209 -10.17 -19.96 -1.65
CA VAL A 209 -9.01 -19.17 -2.07
C VAL A 209 -8.06 -18.98 -0.90
N ILE A 210 -6.81 -19.39 -1.09
CA ILE A 210 -5.71 -19.07 -0.17
C ILE A 210 -5.36 -17.59 -0.39
N PRO A 211 -5.15 -16.78 0.67
CA PRO A 211 -5.11 -15.32 0.57
C PRO A 211 -3.77 -14.79 0.05
N TYR A 212 -3.28 -15.37 -1.05
CA TYR A 212 -2.05 -15.02 -1.76
C TYR A 212 -2.35 -14.98 -3.26
N ILE A 213 -1.96 -13.87 -3.89
CA ILE A 213 -2.11 -13.65 -5.33
C ILE A 213 -0.87 -12.96 -5.87
N ILE A 214 -0.43 -13.38 -7.05
CA ILE A 214 0.75 -12.85 -7.73
C ILE A 214 0.34 -12.23 -9.07
N GLU A 215 0.84 -11.03 -9.31
CA GLU A 215 0.98 -10.47 -10.66
C GLU A 215 2.44 -10.64 -11.08
N ARG A 216 2.70 -11.28 -12.21
CA ARG A 216 4.02 -11.41 -12.81
C ARG A 216 4.16 -10.37 -13.91
N LYS A 217 5.28 -9.65 -13.91
CA LYS A 217 5.58 -8.64 -14.92
C LYS A 217 7.01 -8.79 -15.38
N ARG A 218 7.20 -9.04 -16.67
CA ARG A 218 8.50 -8.85 -17.31
C ARG A 218 8.81 -7.37 -17.42
N MET A 219 10.08 -7.00 -17.49
CA MET A 219 10.48 -5.59 -17.52
C MET A 219 9.93 -4.82 -18.75
N ASP A 220 9.88 -5.47 -19.90
CA ASP A 220 9.26 -4.95 -21.13
C ASP A 220 7.75 -4.73 -20.97
N ASP A 221 7.04 -5.70 -20.41
CA ASP A 221 5.61 -5.58 -20.10
C ASP A 221 5.32 -4.50 -19.05
N LEU A 222 6.21 -4.34 -18.07
CA LEU A 222 6.12 -3.29 -17.05
C LEU A 222 6.23 -1.92 -17.71
N SER A 223 7.23 -1.71 -18.56
CA SER A 223 7.41 -0.46 -19.32
C SER A 223 6.18 -0.13 -20.18
N ALA A 224 5.65 -1.12 -20.91
CA ALA A 224 4.46 -0.94 -21.72
C ALA A 224 3.23 -0.56 -20.86
N SER A 225 3.03 -1.27 -19.74
CA SER A 225 1.88 -1.07 -18.86
C SER A 225 1.88 0.27 -18.12
N ILE A 226 3.04 0.86 -17.86
CA ILE A 226 3.11 2.21 -17.28
C ILE A 226 2.75 3.25 -18.34
N THR A 227 3.25 3.06 -19.57
CA THR A 227 3.00 3.98 -20.69
C THR A 227 1.53 4.04 -21.07
N ASP A 228 0.85 2.90 -21.11
CA ASP A 228 -0.58 2.81 -21.47
C ASP A 228 -1.55 2.95 -20.28
N GLY A 229 -1.02 3.15 -19.07
CA GLY A 229 -1.79 3.34 -17.84
C GLY A 229 -2.34 2.06 -17.20
N ARG A 230 -2.18 0.87 -17.81
CA ARG A 230 -2.66 -0.41 -17.25
C ARG A 230 -2.02 -0.75 -15.90
N PHE A 231 -0.78 -0.32 -15.66
CA PHE A 231 -0.07 -0.57 -14.41
C PHE A 231 -0.88 -0.12 -13.17
N HIS A 232 -1.49 1.07 -13.24
CA HIS A 232 -2.30 1.58 -12.13
C HIS A 232 -3.65 0.85 -12.02
N GLU A 233 -4.28 0.53 -13.15
CA GLU A 233 -5.56 -0.21 -13.20
C GLU A 233 -5.43 -1.62 -12.64
N GLN A 234 -4.39 -2.35 -13.03
CA GLN A 234 -4.11 -3.71 -12.55
C GLN A 234 -3.91 -3.73 -11.04
N LYS A 235 -3.04 -2.86 -10.51
CA LYS A 235 -2.81 -2.73 -9.05
C LYS A 235 -4.06 -2.34 -8.29
N PHE A 236 -4.84 -1.40 -8.83
CA PHE A 236 -6.10 -0.99 -8.23
C PHE A 236 -7.06 -2.18 -8.11
N ARG A 237 -7.20 -2.98 -9.17
CA ARG A 237 -8.05 -4.18 -9.13
C ARG A 237 -7.54 -5.19 -8.12
N LEU A 238 -6.22 -5.39 -8.02
CA LEU A 238 -5.63 -6.33 -7.06
C LEU A 238 -5.96 -5.92 -5.63
N LYS A 239 -5.86 -4.63 -5.31
CA LYS A 239 -6.28 -4.08 -4.01
C LYS A 239 -7.77 -4.27 -3.73
N GLN A 240 -8.62 -4.18 -4.75
CA GLN A 240 -10.07 -4.38 -4.61
C GLN A 240 -10.48 -5.85 -4.50
N SER A 241 -9.57 -6.79 -4.74
CA SER A 241 -9.84 -8.23 -4.65
C SER A 241 -10.13 -8.69 -3.22
N LYS A 242 -9.65 -7.94 -2.21
CA LYS A 242 -9.61 -8.30 -0.78
C LYS A 242 -8.75 -9.53 -0.45
N ILE A 243 -7.83 -9.90 -1.34
CA ILE A 243 -6.75 -10.81 -0.99
C ILE A 243 -5.71 -10.05 -0.18
N GLU A 244 -5.28 -10.64 0.94
CA GLU A 244 -4.40 -9.98 1.90
C GLU A 244 -2.97 -9.85 1.37
N ASN A 245 -2.42 -10.94 0.84
CA ASN A 245 -1.03 -10.99 0.42
C ASN A 245 -0.96 -10.77 -1.10
N LEU A 246 -0.86 -9.50 -1.48
CA LEU A 246 -0.65 -9.07 -2.86
C LEU A 246 0.84 -9.13 -3.17
N MET A 247 1.22 -9.92 -4.16
CA MET A 247 2.60 -10.16 -4.53
C MET A 247 2.84 -9.73 -5.98
N TYR A 248 4.03 -9.22 -6.25
CA TYR A 248 4.43 -8.72 -7.57
C TYR A 248 5.78 -9.31 -7.94
N ILE A 249 5.84 -10.14 -8.98
CA ILE A 249 7.10 -10.66 -9.52
C ILE A 249 7.57 -9.73 -10.62
N VAL A 250 8.78 -9.19 -10.49
CA VAL A 250 9.44 -8.40 -11.54
C VAL A 250 10.57 -9.23 -12.12
N GLU A 251 10.39 -9.66 -13.37
CA GLU A 251 11.30 -10.59 -14.06
C GLU A 251 12.18 -9.88 -15.10
N ASN A 252 13.36 -10.45 -15.36
CA ASN A 252 14.29 -10.06 -16.43
C ASN A 252 14.73 -8.60 -16.30
N ILE A 253 15.44 -8.27 -15.22
CA ILE A 253 16.16 -6.98 -15.11
C ILE A 253 17.41 -7.04 -15.99
N ASP A 254 17.20 -6.99 -17.31
CA ASP A 254 18.31 -6.85 -18.26
C ASP A 254 18.69 -5.38 -18.39
N LYS A 255 19.97 -5.07 -18.12
CA LYS A 255 20.52 -3.72 -18.22
C LYS A 255 20.72 -3.27 -19.66
N ASN A 256 20.79 -4.22 -20.61
CA ASN A 256 21.08 -3.94 -22.01
C ASN A 256 19.80 -3.74 -22.86
N SER A 257 18.63 -3.99 -22.28
CA SER A 257 17.36 -3.85 -22.97
C SER A 257 16.92 -2.39 -23.06
N ARG A 258 16.58 -1.94 -24.28
CA ARG A 258 16.02 -0.60 -24.51
C ARG A 258 14.52 -0.61 -24.24
N PHE A 259 14.12 -0.07 -23.11
CA PHE A 259 12.72 0.11 -22.74
C PHE A 259 12.21 1.51 -23.13
N SER A 260 10.90 1.68 -23.30
CA SER A 260 10.27 2.99 -23.53
C SER A 260 10.43 3.94 -22.34
N ILE A 261 10.60 3.37 -21.14
CA ILE A 261 10.78 4.09 -19.88
C ILE A 261 12.17 3.76 -19.33
N PRO A 262 12.93 4.74 -18.80
CA PRO A 262 14.24 4.48 -18.21
C PRO A 262 14.19 3.45 -17.07
N LEU A 263 15.19 2.57 -17.01
CA LEU A 263 15.29 1.52 -15.97
C LEU A 263 15.15 2.08 -14.53
N PRO A 264 15.74 3.22 -14.14
CA PRO A 264 15.53 3.78 -12.81
C PRO A 264 14.06 4.10 -12.51
N SER A 265 13.28 4.54 -13.50
CA SER A 265 11.85 4.81 -13.34
C SER A 265 11.04 3.53 -13.20
N LEU A 266 11.43 2.44 -13.88
CA LEU A 266 10.81 1.12 -13.71
C LEU A 266 11.08 0.54 -12.31
N LEU A 267 12.33 0.68 -11.82
CA LEU A 267 12.69 0.29 -10.46
C LEU A 267 11.98 1.16 -9.41
N GLN A 268 11.82 2.45 -9.66
CA GLN A 268 11.03 3.31 -8.78
C GLN A 268 9.56 2.87 -8.76
N ALA A 269 8.99 2.48 -9.90
CA ALA A 269 7.61 1.99 -9.98
C ALA A 269 7.43 0.70 -9.16
N SER A 270 8.38 -0.23 -9.19
CA SER A 270 8.33 -1.45 -8.36
C SER A 270 8.54 -1.13 -6.87
N VAL A 271 9.43 -0.19 -6.52
CA VAL A 271 9.57 0.28 -5.12
C VAL A 271 8.29 0.96 -4.63
N ASN A 272 7.60 1.73 -5.48
CA ASN A 272 6.32 2.32 -5.13
C ASN A 272 5.26 1.24 -4.86
N CYS A 273 5.24 0.14 -5.63
CA CYS A 273 4.39 -1.02 -5.33
C CYS A 273 4.67 -1.59 -3.92
N LEU A 274 5.93 -1.69 -3.55
CA LEU A 274 6.33 -2.21 -2.24
C LEU A 274 5.89 -1.27 -1.11
N ILE A 275 6.30 -0.01 -1.18
CA ILE A 275 6.21 0.94 -0.07
C ILE A 275 4.85 1.64 -0.02
N GLN A 276 4.36 2.14 -1.15
CA GLN A 276 3.11 2.91 -1.19
C GLN A 276 1.89 2.01 -1.31
N ASP A 277 2.00 0.93 -2.09
CA ASP A 277 0.86 0.05 -2.35
C ASP A 277 0.75 -1.13 -1.38
N GLY A 278 1.81 -1.44 -0.62
CA GLY A 278 1.86 -2.52 0.36
C GLY A 278 1.99 -3.92 -0.26
N PHE A 279 2.48 -4.02 -1.49
CA PHE A 279 2.66 -5.30 -2.18
C PHE A 279 3.99 -5.92 -1.75
N THR A 280 4.08 -7.25 -1.73
CA THR A 280 5.38 -7.92 -1.66
C THR A 280 6.00 -7.98 -3.05
N VAL A 281 7.15 -7.34 -3.26
CA VAL A 281 7.84 -7.34 -4.55
C VAL A 281 8.98 -8.35 -4.54
N LYS A 282 8.98 -9.27 -5.51
CA LYS A 282 10.03 -10.25 -5.71
C LYS A 282 10.68 -10.05 -7.07
N TYR A 283 11.98 -9.75 -7.07
CA TYR A 283 12.77 -9.72 -8.30
C TYR A 283 13.27 -11.13 -8.63
N THR A 284 13.12 -11.51 -9.90
CA THR A 284 13.58 -12.80 -10.44
C THR A 284 14.43 -12.57 -11.67
N ARG A 285 15.45 -13.41 -11.85
CA ARG A 285 16.43 -13.23 -12.93
C ARG A 285 15.86 -13.62 -14.29
N ASN A 286 15.01 -14.64 -14.30
CA ASN A 286 14.41 -15.22 -15.50
C ASN A 286 13.16 -16.03 -15.14
N HIS A 287 12.52 -16.55 -16.18
CA HIS A 287 11.31 -17.37 -16.07
C HIS A 287 11.47 -18.55 -15.10
N LYS A 288 12.56 -19.32 -15.23
CA LYS A 288 12.89 -20.44 -14.33
C LYS A 288 12.97 -20.04 -12.86
N ASP A 289 13.57 -18.89 -12.59
CA ASP A 289 13.68 -18.34 -11.24
C ASP A 289 12.30 -17.94 -10.68
N SER A 290 11.41 -17.42 -11.53
CA SER A 290 10.00 -17.15 -11.19
C SER A 290 9.23 -18.43 -10.87
N MET A 291 9.35 -19.49 -11.68
CA MET A 291 8.69 -20.77 -11.42
C MET A 291 9.24 -21.48 -10.18
N SER A 292 10.56 -21.39 -9.95
CA SER A 292 11.21 -21.88 -8.72
C SER A 292 10.67 -21.15 -7.48
N TYR A 293 10.48 -19.84 -7.57
CA TYR A 293 9.88 -19.06 -6.49
C TYR A 293 8.44 -19.49 -6.22
N LEU A 294 7.61 -19.69 -7.24
CA LEU A 294 6.25 -20.21 -7.09
C LEU A 294 6.23 -21.59 -6.42
N SER A 295 7.17 -22.48 -6.76
CA SER A 295 7.34 -23.78 -6.09
C SER A 295 7.64 -23.62 -4.60
N CYS A 296 8.55 -22.72 -4.24
CA CYS A 296 8.90 -22.43 -2.84
C CYS A 296 7.70 -21.89 -2.05
N VAL A 297 6.94 -20.95 -2.63
CA VAL A 297 5.73 -20.40 -2.01
C VAL A 297 4.69 -21.51 -1.84
N THR A 298 4.45 -22.33 -2.86
CA THR A 298 3.49 -23.44 -2.78
C THR A 298 3.84 -24.41 -1.67
N LYS A 299 5.11 -24.84 -1.56
CA LYS A 299 5.59 -25.73 -0.49
C LYS A 299 5.41 -25.12 0.90
N THR A 300 5.59 -23.80 1.01
CA THR A 300 5.40 -23.06 2.26
C THR A 300 3.92 -23.00 2.63
N LEU A 301 3.05 -22.69 1.68
CA LEU A 301 1.60 -22.66 1.89
C LEU A 301 1.06 -24.04 2.29
N ILE A 302 1.52 -25.13 1.67
CA ILE A 302 1.16 -26.49 2.08
C ILE A 302 1.50 -26.70 3.57
N LYS A 303 2.70 -26.33 4.01
CA LYS A 303 3.12 -26.45 5.42
C LYS A 303 2.29 -25.60 6.37
N ILE A 304 1.93 -24.38 5.96
CA ILE A 304 1.14 -23.44 6.79
C ILE A 304 -0.30 -23.93 6.95
N TYR A 305 -0.90 -24.50 5.91
CA TYR A 305 -2.33 -24.79 5.87
C TYR A 305 -2.69 -26.25 6.18
N LYS A 306 -1.77 -27.22 6.02
CA LYS A 306 -2.07 -28.66 6.16
C LYS A 306 -2.86 -29.04 7.43
N ASP A 307 -2.51 -28.43 8.57
CA ASP A 307 -3.08 -28.79 9.87
C ASP A 307 -4.29 -27.92 10.28
N LYS A 308 -4.73 -27.02 9.40
CA LYS A 308 -5.75 -26.02 9.70
C LYS A 308 -7.12 -26.44 9.19
N LYS A 309 -8.16 -25.99 9.90
CA LYS A 309 -9.55 -26.06 9.43
C LYS A 309 -9.86 -24.83 8.59
N LEU A 310 -10.40 -24.99 7.39
CA LEU A 310 -10.74 -23.88 6.50
C LEU A 310 -12.25 -23.75 6.38
N VAL A 311 -12.75 -22.53 6.54
CA VAL A 311 -14.18 -22.23 6.52
C VAL A 311 -14.48 -21.23 5.42
N GLY A 312 -15.39 -21.58 4.53
CA GLY A 312 -15.90 -20.67 3.49
C GLY A 312 -16.69 -19.52 4.10
N CYS A 313 -16.44 -18.31 3.62
CA CYS A 313 -17.20 -17.12 3.96
C CYS A 313 -17.25 -16.14 2.80
N LYS A 314 -18.28 -15.29 2.83
CA LYS A 314 -18.45 -14.21 1.83
C LYS A 314 -17.40 -13.12 1.99
N LYS A 315 -17.14 -12.40 0.90
CA LYS A 315 -16.19 -11.29 0.81
C LYS A 315 -16.40 -10.18 1.85
N GLU A 316 -17.61 -9.99 2.36
CA GLU A 316 -17.93 -8.97 3.38
C GLU A 316 -17.51 -9.40 4.79
N ARG A 317 -17.38 -10.71 5.04
CA ARG A 317 -17.08 -11.28 6.37
C ARG A 317 -15.63 -11.71 6.55
N LEU A 318 -14.78 -11.47 5.55
CA LEU A 318 -13.34 -11.73 5.64
C LEU A 318 -12.71 -10.82 6.69
N LEU A 319 -12.06 -11.46 7.67
CA LEU A 319 -11.18 -10.82 8.63
C LEU A 319 -9.73 -11.10 8.23
N GLN A 320 -8.77 -10.31 8.73
CA GLN A 320 -7.35 -10.58 8.51
C GLN A 320 -6.99 -11.98 9.03
N THR A 321 -6.27 -12.74 8.21
CA THR A 321 -5.91 -14.12 8.49
C THR A 321 -4.74 -14.14 9.47
N ASN A 322 -4.97 -14.60 10.69
CA ASN A 322 -3.88 -14.94 11.61
C ASN A 322 -3.40 -16.36 11.35
N ASN A 323 -2.15 -16.50 10.91
CA ASN A 323 -1.56 -17.81 10.63
C ASN A 323 -1.41 -18.71 11.86
N LEU A 324 -1.61 -18.20 13.07
CA LEU A 324 -1.58 -18.95 14.33
C LEU A 324 -2.94 -19.60 14.65
N ASP A 325 -4.01 -19.18 13.98
CA ASP A 325 -5.33 -19.70 14.26
C ASP A 325 -5.48 -21.10 13.68
N SER A 326 -6.09 -21.99 14.46
CA SER A 326 -6.42 -23.35 14.04
C SER A 326 -7.51 -23.39 12.97
N THR A 327 -8.32 -22.32 12.89
CA THR A 327 -9.42 -22.16 11.94
C THR A 327 -9.24 -20.89 11.14
N ILE A 328 -9.19 -21.00 9.81
CA ILE A 328 -9.04 -19.87 8.89
C ILE A 328 -10.31 -19.71 8.06
N ARG A 329 -10.76 -18.46 7.92
CA ARG A 329 -11.91 -18.10 7.08
C ARG A 329 -11.42 -17.62 5.71
N LEU A 330 -11.89 -18.24 4.64
CA LEU A 330 -11.46 -17.99 3.28
C LEU A 330 -12.65 -17.73 2.35
N MET A 331 -12.39 -17.06 1.23
CA MET A 331 -13.40 -16.81 0.19
C MET A 331 -13.54 -18.03 -0.72
N GLU A 332 -14.74 -18.30 -1.22
CA GLU A 332 -14.93 -19.27 -2.30
C GLU A 332 -14.30 -18.80 -3.62
N PHE A 333 -13.68 -19.70 -4.37
CA PHE A 333 -13.06 -19.35 -5.66
C PHE A 333 -14.08 -18.81 -6.68
N LYS A 334 -15.29 -19.38 -6.71
CA LYS A 334 -16.37 -18.93 -7.61
C LYS A 334 -16.79 -17.49 -7.31
N GLU A 335 -16.93 -17.16 -6.03
CA GLU A 335 -17.25 -15.79 -5.59
C GLU A 335 -16.12 -14.82 -5.92
N PHE A 336 -14.88 -15.19 -5.61
CA PHE A 336 -13.69 -14.41 -5.93
C PHE A 336 -13.62 -14.07 -7.43
N ASN A 337 -13.75 -15.08 -8.29
CA ASN A 337 -13.60 -14.90 -9.73
C ASN A 337 -14.76 -14.06 -10.31
N LYS A 338 -15.99 -14.23 -9.78
CA LYS A 338 -17.15 -13.40 -10.14
C LYS A 338 -16.97 -11.94 -9.71
N ALA A 339 -16.57 -11.71 -8.46
CA ALA A 339 -16.37 -10.37 -7.91
C ALA A 339 -15.20 -9.61 -8.56
N SER A 340 -14.23 -10.33 -9.13
CA SER A 340 -13.07 -9.77 -9.82
C SER A 340 -13.29 -9.51 -11.31
N SER A 341 -14.47 -9.85 -11.83
CA SER A 341 -14.83 -9.59 -13.23
C SER A 341 -14.91 -8.09 -13.53
N LYS A 342 -14.53 -7.70 -14.76
CA LYS A 342 -14.52 -6.29 -15.21
C LYS A 342 -15.93 -5.67 -15.33
N GLN A 343 -16.99 -6.45 -15.15
CA GLN A 343 -18.36 -5.98 -15.27
C GLN A 343 -18.83 -5.38 -13.94
N ARG A 344 -18.48 -4.11 -13.73
CA ARG A 344 -18.99 -3.32 -12.62
C ARG A 344 -20.33 -2.69 -13.03
N LYS A 345 -21.37 -2.92 -12.23
CA LYS A 345 -22.61 -2.15 -12.34
C LYS A 345 -22.33 -0.75 -11.78
N PHE A 346 -22.48 0.27 -12.61
CA PHE A 346 -22.35 1.67 -12.20
C PHE A 346 -23.72 2.25 -11.90
N LYS A 347 -23.81 3.08 -10.85
CA LYS A 347 -24.97 3.96 -10.69
C LYS A 347 -24.94 5.05 -11.76
N VAL A 348 -26.10 5.62 -12.08
CA VAL A 348 -26.21 6.74 -13.03
C VAL A 348 -25.29 7.89 -12.61
N SER A 349 -25.26 8.23 -11.32
CA SER A 349 -24.37 9.26 -10.76
C SER A 349 -22.89 8.94 -10.95
N GLU A 350 -22.47 7.68 -10.75
CA GLU A 350 -21.07 7.26 -10.96
C GLU A 350 -20.68 7.33 -12.44
N MET A 351 -21.59 6.95 -13.34
CA MET A 351 -21.37 7.09 -14.78
C MET A 351 -21.30 8.57 -15.18
N PHE A 352 -22.14 9.40 -14.58
CA PHE A 352 -22.15 10.83 -14.83
C PHE A 352 -20.84 11.51 -14.40
N ILE A 353 -20.29 11.17 -13.24
CA ILE A 353 -18.95 11.62 -12.83
C ILE A 353 -17.90 11.27 -13.90
N ARG A 354 -17.93 10.05 -14.45
CA ARG A 354 -16.98 9.61 -15.49
C ARG A 354 -17.11 10.38 -16.80
N GLN A 355 -18.33 10.74 -17.18
CA GLN A 355 -18.60 11.58 -18.34
C GLN A 355 -18.01 12.98 -18.14
N LEU A 356 -18.27 13.60 -16.98
CA LEU A 356 -17.72 14.93 -16.65
C LEU A 356 -16.19 14.93 -16.65
N LEU A 357 -15.56 13.86 -16.15
CA LEU A 357 -14.09 13.73 -16.11
C LEU A 357 -13.41 13.73 -17.50
N GLN A 358 -14.17 13.56 -18.59
CA GLN A 358 -13.61 13.72 -19.95
C GLN A 358 -13.35 15.18 -20.32
N LEU A 359 -13.95 16.14 -19.59
CA LEU A 359 -13.74 17.55 -19.82
C LEU A 359 -12.37 18.01 -19.28
N LYS A 360 -11.61 18.71 -20.12
CA LYS A 360 -10.31 19.27 -19.74
C LYS A 360 -10.47 20.19 -18.53
N GLY A 361 -9.68 19.93 -17.48
CA GLY A 361 -9.74 20.69 -16.23
C GLY A 361 -10.79 20.21 -15.22
N MET A 362 -11.57 19.17 -15.54
CA MET A 362 -12.47 18.52 -14.60
C MET A 362 -11.70 17.53 -13.71
N SER A 363 -11.61 17.82 -12.41
CA SER A 363 -11.07 16.89 -11.42
C SER A 363 -12.17 16.02 -10.81
N VAL A 364 -11.79 14.96 -10.10
CA VAL A 364 -12.75 14.09 -9.38
C VAL A 364 -13.58 14.89 -8.38
N ASP A 365 -12.96 15.77 -7.60
CA ASP A 365 -13.67 16.61 -6.63
C ASP A 365 -14.67 17.55 -7.31
N ARG A 366 -14.31 18.13 -8.46
CA ARG A 366 -15.19 19.03 -9.22
C ARG A 366 -16.39 18.27 -9.80
N ALA A 367 -16.15 17.12 -10.42
CA ALA A 367 -17.20 16.28 -10.97
C ALA A 367 -18.14 15.77 -9.86
N THR A 368 -17.59 15.36 -8.72
CA THR A 368 -18.37 14.91 -7.58
C THR A 368 -19.25 16.03 -7.03
N ALA A 369 -18.71 17.24 -6.85
CA ALA A 369 -19.48 18.39 -6.36
C ALA A 369 -20.65 18.78 -7.30
N ILE A 370 -20.46 18.66 -8.62
CA ILE A 370 -21.56 18.85 -9.59
C ILE A 370 -22.62 17.75 -9.41
N VAL A 371 -22.20 16.48 -9.33
CA VAL A 371 -23.13 15.34 -9.26
C VAL A 371 -23.85 15.25 -7.92
N GLU A 372 -23.27 15.75 -6.83
CA GLU A 372 -23.94 15.91 -5.54
C GLU A 372 -25.13 16.89 -5.62
N ARG A 373 -25.00 17.95 -6.43
CA ARG A 373 -26.08 18.92 -6.66
C ARG A 373 -27.07 18.43 -7.72
N TYR A 374 -26.57 17.76 -8.76
CA TYR A 374 -27.32 17.28 -9.91
C TYR A 374 -27.02 15.79 -10.15
N PRO A 375 -27.79 14.86 -9.54
CA PRO A 375 -27.42 13.44 -9.52
C PRO A 375 -27.44 12.70 -10.86
N SER A 376 -28.00 13.31 -11.91
CA SER A 376 -28.05 12.72 -13.25
C SER A 376 -27.92 13.79 -14.34
N PRO A 377 -27.51 13.41 -15.56
CA PRO A 377 -27.41 14.34 -16.69
C PRO A 377 -28.73 15.06 -16.96
N GLN A 378 -29.86 14.36 -16.90
CA GLN A 378 -31.18 14.94 -17.16
C GLN A 378 -31.50 16.08 -16.19
N ILE A 379 -31.22 15.91 -14.90
CA ILE A 379 -31.46 16.95 -13.89
C ILE A 379 -30.56 18.16 -14.16
N LEU A 380 -29.29 17.93 -14.53
CA LEU A 380 -28.37 19.02 -14.87
C LEU A 380 -28.86 19.79 -16.11
N ILE A 381 -29.23 19.09 -17.18
CA ILE A 381 -29.72 19.69 -18.43
C ILE A 381 -30.92 20.59 -18.16
N ILE A 382 -31.95 20.07 -17.46
CA ILE A 382 -33.14 20.84 -17.09
C ILE A 382 -32.75 22.09 -16.29
N ALA A 383 -31.79 21.98 -15.37
CA ALA A 383 -31.36 23.13 -14.58
C ALA A 383 -30.59 24.19 -15.41
N LEU A 384 -29.79 23.75 -16.40
CA LEU A 384 -29.06 24.64 -17.30
C LEU A 384 -30.00 25.37 -18.26
N GLU A 385 -30.97 24.67 -18.85
CA GLU A 385 -31.95 25.22 -19.80
C GLU A 385 -32.93 26.21 -19.15
N ASN A 386 -33.36 25.93 -17.92
CA ASN A 386 -34.29 26.80 -17.20
C ASN A 386 -33.62 27.99 -16.50
N SER A 387 -32.29 28.11 -16.56
CA SER A 387 -31.54 29.19 -15.93
C SER A 387 -31.38 30.39 -16.86
N VAL A 388 -31.67 31.59 -16.35
CA VAL A 388 -31.44 32.87 -17.06
C VAL A 388 -29.95 33.07 -17.37
N ASN A 389 -29.05 32.50 -16.55
CA ASN A 389 -27.60 32.54 -16.76
C ASN A 389 -26.99 31.15 -16.57
N GLY A 390 -27.36 30.22 -17.45
CA GLY A 390 -26.89 28.83 -17.44
C GLY A 390 -25.37 28.70 -17.46
N GLU A 391 -24.66 29.59 -18.16
CA GLU A 391 -23.18 29.61 -18.20
C GLU A 391 -22.53 29.76 -16.83
N GLN A 392 -23.16 30.49 -15.88
CA GLN A 392 -22.62 30.70 -14.54
C GLN A 392 -23.26 29.82 -13.46
N LEU A 393 -24.23 28.98 -13.82
CA LEU A 393 -25.03 28.19 -12.86
C LEU A 393 -24.16 27.34 -11.93
N LEU A 394 -23.05 26.79 -12.43
CA LEU A 394 -22.18 25.88 -11.69
C LEU A 394 -20.98 26.60 -11.06
N ALA A 395 -20.72 27.86 -11.40
CA ALA A 395 -19.48 28.57 -11.05
C ALA A 395 -19.25 28.63 -9.54
N ASN A 396 -20.33 28.79 -8.76
CA ASN A 396 -20.31 28.96 -7.31
C ASN A 396 -20.37 27.65 -6.52
N ILE A 397 -20.42 26.48 -7.19
CA ILE A 397 -20.40 25.18 -6.51
C ILE A 397 -19.08 25.05 -5.74
N GLN A 398 -19.17 24.67 -4.46
CA GLN A 398 -18.01 24.46 -3.59
C GLN A 398 -17.41 23.08 -3.84
N VAL A 399 -16.08 23.03 -3.95
CA VAL A 399 -15.31 21.85 -4.34
C VAL A 399 -14.27 21.51 -3.27
N GLY A 400 -14.30 20.24 -2.86
CA GLY A 400 -13.35 19.64 -1.92
C GLY A 400 -13.38 20.24 -0.51
N ASP A 401 -12.48 19.77 0.35
CA ASP A 401 -12.44 20.15 1.78
C ASP A 401 -12.18 21.63 2.02
N LYS A 402 -11.48 22.28 1.08
CA LYS A 402 -11.15 23.71 1.13
C LYS A 402 -12.28 24.60 0.59
N LYS A 403 -13.44 24.03 0.21
CA LYS A 403 -14.64 24.73 -0.27
C LYS A 403 -14.34 25.77 -1.35
N ARG A 404 -13.42 25.47 -2.26
CA ARG A 404 -13.07 26.37 -3.36
C ARG A 404 -14.21 26.40 -4.37
N GLN A 405 -14.45 27.54 -5.02
CA GLN A 405 -15.44 27.60 -6.08
C GLN A 405 -14.98 26.83 -7.33
N LEU A 406 -15.94 26.23 -8.03
CA LEU A 406 -15.72 25.50 -9.28
C LEU A 406 -15.11 26.41 -10.36
N GLY A 407 -15.60 27.66 -10.43
CA GLY A 407 -15.14 28.71 -11.31
C GLY A 407 -15.91 28.81 -12.63
N SER A 408 -15.99 30.02 -13.15
CA SER A 408 -16.79 30.38 -14.33
C SER A 408 -16.39 29.66 -15.61
N SER A 409 -15.08 29.37 -15.80
CA SER A 409 -14.60 28.68 -17.00
C SER A 409 -15.20 27.26 -17.12
N ILE A 410 -15.22 26.50 -16.03
CA ILE A 410 -15.73 25.12 -16.05
C ILE A 410 -17.25 25.13 -16.16
N SER A 411 -17.91 26.06 -15.47
CA SER A 411 -19.36 26.24 -15.58
C SER A 411 -19.78 26.49 -17.03
N LYS A 412 -19.07 27.38 -17.73
CA LYS A 412 -19.29 27.66 -19.15
C LYS A 412 -19.04 26.44 -20.04
N THR A 413 -17.94 25.71 -19.83
CA THR A 413 -17.64 24.48 -20.61
C THR A 413 -18.73 23.43 -20.45
N VAL A 414 -19.22 23.21 -19.22
CA VAL A 414 -20.28 22.23 -18.96
C VAL A 414 -21.61 22.68 -19.57
N TYR A 415 -21.95 23.96 -19.46
CA TYR A 415 -23.13 24.53 -20.13
C TYR A 415 -23.08 24.27 -21.64
N GLN A 416 -21.97 24.66 -22.29
CA GLN A 416 -21.78 24.45 -23.72
C GLN A 416 -21.92 22.99 -24.14
N LEU A 417 -21.35 22.04 -23.38
CA LEU A 417 -21.47 20.61 -23.67
C LEU A 417 -22.94 20.14 -23.72
N TYR A 418 -23.78 20.64 -22.82
CA TYR A 418 -25.14 20.13 -22.63
C TYR A 418 -26.22 20.92 -23.37
N THR A 419 -25.93 22.14 -23.82
CA THR A 419 -26.94 23.01 -24.46
C THR A 419 -26.61 23.40 -25.89
N THR A 420 -25.39 23.12 -26.38
CA THR A 420 -25.01 23.47 -27.76
C THR A 420 -25.34 22.31 -28.70
N ASN A 421 -26.15 22.57 -29.72
CA ASN A 421 -26.57 21.56 -30.71
C ASN A 421 -25.52 21.29 -31.80
N GLU A 422 -24.40 22.01 -31.80
CA GLU A 422 -23.32 21.87 -32.78
C GLU A 422 -22.10 21.21 -32.14
N LEU A 423 -21.79 19.98 -32.58
CA LEU A 423 -20.51 19.32 -32.32
C LEU A 423 -19.49 19.92 -33.30
N SER A 424 -18.82 21.00 -32.91
CA SER A 424 -17.72 21.61 -33.69
C SER A 424 -16.43 20.78 -33.60
#